data_AF-A0A1W7MAX4-F1
#
_entry.id   AF-A0A1W7MAX4-F1
#
_cell.length_a   1.000
_cell.length_b   1.000
_cell.length_c   1.000
_cell.angle_alpha   90.00
_cell.angle_beta   90.00
_cell.angle_gamma   90.00
#
_symmetry.space_group_name_H-M   'P 1'
#
loop_
_entity.id
_entity.type
_entity.pdbx_description
1 polymer ?
#
loop_
_entity_poly.entity_id
_entity_poly.type
_entity_poly.pdbx_seq_one_letter_code
_entity_poly.pdbx_strand_id
1 'polypeptide(L)'
;MKAVLRGSRRVLPAAGTVLSFRTAPFTRFSPAETGRWAALRVIGANPATIAVLVLDGIWTARPSRAETATCGILREHRFSLRREPAIFGLQPPDWKLADLREPMLLGETPLSAQDRAHAEAIACYGIGARYGTSLANASDAAEGEWRWAHDRDALRDEVAREQIAEKAEAAAARARFAARMAGLTWDRLRAETPLAGWSAAETGLPPAFVAGARRALLLACAELSALAPKPRKPAARAIFKRCVTWFNHADHRIGGMIGTAERDDIRAALAEMARLAGQKRLLEEIDGWRDW
;
A
#
# COMPACT_ATOMS: atom_id res chain seq x y z
N MET A 1 33.71 17.96 4.96
CA MET A 1 33.53 16.81 4.04
C MET A 1 33.68 15.52 4.84
N LYS A 2 32.58 14.86 5.19
CA LYS A 2 32.59 13.51 5.78
C LYS A 2 31.60 12.67 4.98
N ALA A 3 32.12 11.57 4.43
CA ALA A 3 31.39 10.63 3.60
C ALA A 3 30.22 10.03 4.38
N VAL A 4 29.01 10.27 3.88
CA VAL A 4 27.80 9.59 4.33
C VAL A 4 27.89 8.15 3.86
N LEU A 5 27.80 7.24 4.82
CA LEU A 5 27.78 5.79 4.63
C LEU A 5 26.72 5.43 3.59
N ARG A 6 27.18 4.79 2.52
CA ARG A 6 26.34 4.20 1.47
C ARG A 6 25.42 3.17 2.13
N GLY A 7 24.16 3.55 2.33
CA GLY A 7 23.09 2.59 2.52
C GLY A 7 23.12 1.60 1.36
N SER A 8 22.88 0.33 1.68
CA SER A 8 22.71 -0.78 0.74
C SER A 8 22.02 -0.28 -0.53
N ARG A 9 22.75 -0.22 -1.65
CA ARG A 9 22.15 0.18 -2.94
C ARG A 9 21.00 -0.78 -3.19
N ARG A 10 19.74 -0.32 -3.00
CA ARG A 10 18.59 -1.03 -3.54
C ARG A 10 18.84 -1.13 -5.03
N VAL A 11 19.12 -2.33 -5.50
CA VAL A 11 19.37 -2.59 -6.92
C VAL A 11 18.02 -2.43 -7.60
N LEU A 12 17.87 -1.34 -8.33
CA LEU A 12 16.71 -1.12 -9.17
C LEU A 12 16.70 -2.17 -10.30
N PRO A 13 15.53 -2.66 -10.72
CA PRO A 13 15.46 -3.58 -11.85
C PRO A 13 15.99 -2.90 -13.12
N ALA A 14 16.70 -3.66 -13.97
CA ALA A 14 17.21 -3.13 -15.23
C ALA A 14 16.05 -2.84 -16.19
N ALA A 15 16.09 -1.70 -16.87
CA ALA A 15 15.14 -1.38 -17.93
C ALA A 15 15.28 -2.42 -19.07
N GLY A 16 14.16 -2.94 -19.56
CA GLY A 16 14.11 -4.07 -20.49
C GLY A 16 13.89 -5.43 -19.82
N THR A 17 14.00 -5.53 -18.48
CA THR A 17 13.74 -6.79 -17.75
C THR A 17 12.32 -7.28 -18.00
N VAL A 18 12.17 -8.55 -18.38
CA VAL A 18 10.88 -9.23 -18.56
C VAL A 18 10.68 -10.29 -17.49
N LEU A 19 9.56 -10.21 -16.79
CA LEU A 19 9.14 -11.18 -15.77
C LEU A 19 7.85 -11.86 -16.23
N SER A 20 7.80 -13.18 -16.15
CA SER A 20 6.55 -13.93 -16.20
C SER A 20 6.03 -14.18 -14.80
N PHE A 21 4.73 -14.31 -14.66
CA PHE A 21 4.07 -14.63 -13.40
C PHE A 21 2.76 -15.36 -13.66
N ARG A 22 2.32 -16.14 -12.67
CA ARG A 22 0.98 -16.72 -12.67
C ARG A 22 0.01 -15.65 -12.20
N THR A 23 -1.11 -15.51 -12.90
CA THR A 23 -2.15 -14.56 -12.49
C THR A 23 -2.80 -15.01 -11.18
N ALA A 24 -3.21 -14.04 -10.38
CA ALA A 24 -3.97 -14.21 -9.15
C ALA A 24 -5.47 -13.96 -9.41
N PRO A 25 -6.35 -14.48 -8.53
CA PRO A 25 -7.79 -14.22 -8.61
C PRO A 25 -8.08 -12.71 -8.57
N PHE A 26 -8.95 -12.26 -9.46
CA PHE A 26 -9.24 -10.83 -9.63
C PHE A 26 -10.02 -10.20 -8.46
N THR A 27 -10.87 -10.97 -7.79
CA THR A 27 -11.56 -10.59 -6.55
C THR A 27 -11.46 -11.71 -5.52
N ARG A 28 -11.88 -11.46 -4.27
CA ARG A 28 -11.95 -12.53 -3.25
C ARG A 28 -12.98 -13.62 -3.59
N PHE A 29 -13.89 -13.30 -4.52
CA PHE A 29 -14.96 -14.19 -4.99
C PHE A 29 -14.59 -14.94 -6.29
N SER A 30 -13.45 -14.60 -6.89
CA SER A 30 -12.94 -15.30 -8.07
C SER A 30 -12.41 -16.68 -7.71
N PRO A 31 -12.36 -17.63 -8.67
CA PRO A 31 -11.73 -18.92 -8.47
C PRO A 31 -10.28 -18.78 -7.97
N ALA A 32 -9.89 -19.55 -6.96
CA ALA A 32 -8.58 -19.45 -6.30
C ALA A 32 -7.38 -19.68 -7.24
N GLU A 33 -7.61 -20.49 -8.27
CA GLU A 33 -6.66 -20.84 -9.32
C GLU A 33 -7.19 -20.32 -10.66
N THR A 34 -6.42 -19.45 -11.30
CA THR A 34 -6.75 -18.91 -12.63
C THR A 34 -6.30 -19.83 -13.75
N GLY A 35 -5.22 -20.59 -13.54
CA GLY A 35 -4.58 -21.41 -14.57
C GLY A 35 -3.92 -20.60 -15.69
N ARG A 36 -3.72 -19.28 -15.50
CA ARG A 36 -3.23 -18.36 -16.52
C ARG A 36 -1.90 -17.75 -16.13
N TRP A 37 -1.03 -17.56 -17.12
CA TRP A 37 0.25 -16.88 -17.02
C TRP A 37 0.19 -15.58 -17.80
N ALA A 38 0.90 -14.57 -17.29
CA ALA A 38 1.09 -13.29 -17.93
C ALA A 38 2.56 -12.86 -17.78
N ALA A 39 2.91 -11.75 -18.41
CA ALA A 39 4.25 -11.20 -18.33
C ALA A 39 4.22 -9.67 -18.28
N LEU A 40 5.20 -9.10 -17.60
CA LEU A 40 5.42 -7.65 -17.54
C LEU A 40 6.85 -7.32 -17.96
N ARG A 41 7.03 -6.08 -18.42
CA ARG A 41 8.34 -5.53 -18.78
C ARG A 41 8.60 -4.25 -17.99
N VAL A 42 9.80 -4.14 -17.42
CA VAL A 42 10.30 -2.91 -16.82
C VAL A 42 10.72 -1.98 -17.95
N ILE A 43 10.10 -0.81 -18.07
CA ILE A 43 10.38 0.16 -19.14
C ILE A 43 11.22 1.35 -18.68
N GLY A 44 11.39 1.51 -17.37
CA GLY A 44 12.31 2.49 -16.80
C GLY A 44 12.42 2.32 -15.29
N ALA A 45 13.57 2.66 -14.73
CA ALA A 45 13.77 2.66 -13.29
C ALA A 45 14.76 3.75 -12.89
N ASN A 46 14.38 4.55 -11.91
CA ASN A 46 15.20 5.58 -11.29
C ASN A 46 14.99 5.57 -9.76
N PRO A 47 15.76 6.35 -8.98
CA PRO A 47 15.65 6.33 -7.51
C PRO A 47 14.29 6.78 -6.95
N ALA A 48 13.42 7.40 -7.75
CA ALA A 48 12.09 7.84 -7.34
C ALA A 48 10.96 6.90 -7.82
N THR A 49 11.15 6.21 -8.95
CA THR A 49 10.07 5.50 -9.66
C THR A 49 10.60 4.35 -10.50
N ILE A 50 9.80 3.28 -10.58
CA ILE A 50 9.95 2.15 -11.49
C ILE A 50 8.70 2.11 -12.36
N ALA A 51 8.86 2.15 -13.67
CA ALA A 51 7.77 2.08 -14.64
C ALA A 51 7.71 0.68 -15.24
N VAL A 52 6.52 0.09 -15.23
CA VAL A 52 6.24 -1.23 -15.81
C VAL A 52 5.10 -1.14 -16.82
N LEU A 53 5.15 -2.02 -17.82
CA LEU A 53 4.03 -2.33 -18.68
C LEU A 53 3.68 -3.81 -18.59
N VAL A 54 2.40 -4.13 -18.79
CA VAL A 54 1.91 -5.51 -18.89
C VAL A 54 1.83 -5.89 -20.37
N LEU A 55 2.33 -7.07 -20.71
CA LEU A 55 2.30 -7.59 -22.07
C LEU A 55 0.90 -8.14 -22.42
N ASP A 56 0.49 -8.02 -23.68
CA ASP A 56 -0.83 -8.43 -24.17
C ASP A 56 -1.02 -9.95 -24.33
N GLY A 57 0.04 -10.74 -24.14
CA GLY A 57 -0.04 -12.20 -24.12
C GLY A 57 -0.56 -12.75 -22.79
N ILE A 58 -1.49 -13.70 -22.88
CA ILE A 58 -2.02 -14.45 -21.73
C ILE A 58 -2.02 -15.93 -22.11
N TRP A 59 -1.33 -16.73 -21.31
CA TRP A 59 -0.99 -18.11 -21.66
C TRP A 59 -1.55 -19.11 -20.65
N THR A 60 -1.77 -20.35 -21.09
CA THR A 60 -2.17 -21.48 -20.20
C THR A 60 -0.97 -22.16 -19.54
N ALA A 61 0.24 -21.86 -20.00
CA ALA A 61 1.51 -22.30 -19.43
C ALA A 61 2.48 -21.12 -19.37
N ARG A 62 3.58 -21.26 -18.63
CA ARG A 62 4.56 -20.17 -18.50
C ARG A 62 5.16 -19.83 -19.87
N PRO A 63 5.13 -18.56 -20.30
CA PRO A 63 5.66 -18.17 -21.61
C PRO A 63 7.19 -18.20 -21.63
N SER A 64 7.72 -18.46 -22.82
CA SER A 64 9.12 -18.28 -23.15
C SER A 64 9.47 -16.83 -23.44
N ARG A 65 10.77 -16.49 -23.37
CA ARG A 65 11.26 -15.17 -23.77
C ARG A 65 10.87 -14.82 -25.21
N ALA A 66 10.93 -15.79 -26.13
CA ALA A 66 10.61 -15.59 -27.54
C ALA A 66 9.13 -15.18 -27.74
N GLU A 67 8.20 -15.85 -27.04
CA GLU A 67 6.77 -15.50 -27.07
C GLU A 67 6.53 -14.09 -26.52
N THR A 68 7.17 -13.74 -25.40
CA THR A 68 7.02 -12.39 -24.82
C THR A 68 7.68 -11.29 -25.64
N ALA A 69 8.64 -11.61 -26.52
CA ALA A 69 9.32 -10.64 -27.36
C ALA A 69 8.43 -10.13 -28.50
N THR A 70 7.46 -10.93 -28.93
CA THR A 70 6.50 -10.55 -29.98
C THR A 70 5.26 -9.82 -29.45
N CYS A 71 5.06 -9.81 -28.12
CA CYS A 71 3.91 -9.18 -27.49
C CYS A 71 3.99 -7.65 -27.50
N GLY A 72 2.83 -7.03 -27.68
CA GLY A 72 2.62 -5.61 -27.47
C GLY A 72 2.28 -5.28 -26.02
N ILE A 73 1.75 -4.08 -25.83
CA ILE A 73 1.24 -3.62 -24.52
C ILE A 73 -0.21 -4.05 -24.39
N LEU A 74 -0.55 -4.69 -23.27
CA LEU A 74 -1.94 -4.97 -22.92
C LEU A 74 -2.73 -3.66 -22.88
N ARG A 75 -3.92 -3.65 -23.48
CA ARG A 75 -4.83 -2.49 -23.43
C ARG A 75 -6.07 -2.86 -22.63
N GLU A 76 -6.34 -2.06 -21.60
CA GLU A 76 -7.46 -2.29 -20.69
C GLU A 76 -8.78 -1.84 -21.30
N HIS A 77 -9.65 -2.81 -21.60
CA HIS A 77 -11.04 -2.63 -22.03
C HIS A 77 -12.02 -2.85 -20.87
N ARG A 78 -11.60 -3.55 -19.81
CA ARG A 78 -12.48 -3.81 -18.67
C ARG A 78 -12.87 -2.50 -18.02
N PHE A 79 -14.17 -2.34 -17.81
CA PHE A 79 -14.75 -1.17 -17.13
C PHE A 79 -14.37 0.21 -17.73
N SER A 80 -13.77 0.26 -18.94
CA SER A 80 -13.32 1.49 -19.59
C SER A 80 -13.55 1.45 -21.10
N LEU A 81 -14.04 2.56 -21.65
CA LEU A 81 -14.19 2.74 -23.09
C LEU A 81 -12.89 3.22 -23.77
N ARG A 82 -11.87 3.61 -23.00
CA ARG A 82 -10.69 4.34 -23.50
C ARG A 82 -9.53 3.47 -23.96
N ARG A 83 -9.57 2.15 -23.73
CA ARG A 83 -8.53 1.18 -24.16
C ARG A 83 -7.12 1.61 -23.74
N GLU A 84 -7.00 1.99 -22.47
CA GLU A 84 -5.76 2.55 -21.93
C GLU A 84 -4.67 1.48 -21.88
N PRO A 85 -3.41 1.80 -22.19
CA PRO A 85 -2.33 0.84 -22.06
C PRO A 85 -2.10 0.51 -20.57
N ALA A 86 -1.94 -0.77 -20.25
CA ALA A 86 -1.68 -1.29 -18.91
C ALA A 86 -0.24 -0.96 -18.49
N ILE A 87 -0.01 0.31 -18.14
CA ILE A 87 1.28 0.87 -17.76
C ILE A 87 1.10 1.61 -16.45
N PHE A 88 2.01 1.37 -15.49
CA PHE A 88 1.97 2.07 -14.21
C PHE A 88 3.36 2.25 -13.61
N GLY A 89 3.50 3.29 -12.80
CA GLY A 89 4.65 3.55 -11.96
C GLY A 89 4.49 2.95 -10.57
N LEU A 90 5.61 2.56 -9.98
CA LEU A 90 5.74 2.13 -8.59
C LEU A 90 6.85 2.94 -7.94
N GLN A 91 6.75 3.22 -6.64
CA GLN A 91 7.91 3.69 -5.91
C GLN A 91 8.89 2.53 -5.68
N PRO A 92 10.21 2.75 -5.58
CA PRO A 92 11.16 1.67 -5.32
C PRO A 92 10.87 0.79 -4.08
N PRO A 93 10.28 1.30 -2.97
CA PRO A 93 9.83 0.45 -1.86
C PRO A 93 8.69 -0.51 -2.22
N ASP A 94 7.89 -0.21 -3.24
CA ASP A 94 6.73 -0.99 -3.68
C ASP A 94 7.10 -2.03 -4.75
N TRP A 95 8.35 -2.05 -5.21
CA TRP A 95 8.88 -3.11 -6.06
C TRP A 95 9.18 -4.37 -5.25
N LYS A 96 8.18 -5.24 -5.15
CA LYS A 96 8.25 -6.49 -4.40
C LYS A 96 7.83 -7.65 -5.30
N LEU A 97 8.79 -8.50 -5.68
CA LEU A 97 8.48 -9.69 -6.49
C LEU A 97 7.52 -10.65 -5.76
N ALA A 98 7.48 -10.61 -4.42
CA ALA A 98 6.54 -11.39 -3.62
C ALA A 98 5.06 -11.04 -3.86
N ASP A 99 4.77 -9.88 -4.46
CA ASP A 99 3.41 -9.49 -4.85
C ASP A 99 2.90 -10.28 -6.07
N LEU A 100 3.81 -10.92 -6.82
CA LEU A 100 3.49 -11.77 -7.96
C LEU A 100 3.48 -13.24 -7.54
N ARG A 101 2.57 -14.04 -8.11
CA ARG A 101 2.58 -15.50 -7.92
C ARG A 101 3.59 -16.13 -8.87
N GLU A 102 4.53 -16.89 -8.31
CA GLU A 102 5.56 -17.62 -9.06
C GLU A 102 6.33 -16.77 -10.10
N PRO A 103 6.90 -15.62 -9.70
CA PRO A 103 7.61 -14.75 -10.64
C PRO A 103 8.87 -15.44 -11.18
N MET A 104 9.10 -15.34 -12.49
CA MET A 104 10.29 -15.85 -13.14
C MET A 104 10.87 -14.84 -14.14
N LEU A 105 12.17 -14.59 -14.03
CA LEU A 105 12.93 -13.80 -14.99
C LEU A 105 13.05 -14.55 -16.31
N LEU A 106 12.56 -13.94 -17.38
CA LEU A 106 12.69 -14.46 -18.75
C LEU A 106 13.92 -13.89 -19.49
N GLY A 107 14.47 -12.79 -18.98
CA GLY A 107 15.62 -12.09 -19.55
C GLY A 107 15.29 -10.64 -19.88
N GLU A 108 16.09 -10.05 -20.76
CA GLU A 108 15.96 -8.65 -21.16
C GLU A 108 15.47 -8.52 -22.61
N THR A 109 14.66 -7.52 -22.89
CA THR A 109 14.20 -7.17 -24.23
C THR A 109 14.51 -5.69 -24.51
N PRO A 110 15.01 -5.34 -25.71
CA PRO A 110 15.23 -3.95 -26.07
C PRO A 110 13.96 -3.11 -25.91
N LEU A 111 14.13 -1.89 -25.41
CA LEU A 111 13.03 -0.94 -25.27
C LEU A 111 12.86 -0.12 -26.54
N SER A 112 11.62 -0.04 -27.01
CA SER A 112 11.22 0.82 -28.12
C SER A 112 11.24 2.31 -27.72
N ALA A 113 11.16 3.21 -28.70
CA ALA A 113 11.02 4.64 -28.43
C ALA A 113 9.72 4.95 -27.64
N GLN A 114 8.65 4.20 -27.91
CA GLN A 114 7.38 4.33 -27.21
C GLN A 114 7.50 3.92 -25.73
N ASP A 115 8.21 2.83 -25.43
CA ASP A 115 8.44 2.39 -24.04
C ASP A 115 9.16 3.48 -23.24
N ARG A 116 10.17 4.11 -23.85
CA ARG A 116 10.94 5.20 -23.22
C ARG A 116 10.07 6.42 -22.97
N ALA A 117 9.21 6.80 -23.93
CA ALA A 117 8.28 7.92 -23.76
C ALA A 117 7.27 7.66 -22.62
N HIS A 118 6.76 6.43 -22.49
CA HIS A 118 5.89 6.06 -21.36
C HIS A 118 6.63 6.08 -20.02
N ALA A 119 7.87 5.60 -19.99
CA ALA A 119 8.70 5.65 -18.79
C ALA A 119 9.00 7.09 -18.35
N GLU A 120 9.29 7.99 -19.29
CA GLU A 120 9.50 9.42 -19.03
C GLU A 120 8.23 10.09 -18.52
N ALA A 121 7.07 9.81 -19.13
CA ALA A 121 5.79 10.33 -18.64
C ALA A 121 5.50 9.93 -17.18
N ILE A 122 5.81 8.68 -16.80
CA ILE A 122 5.71 8.23 -15.40
C ILE A 122 6.75 8.91 -14.51
N ALA A 123 7.99 9.04 -14.95
CA ALA A 123 9.04 9.66 -14.14
C ALA A 123 8.76 11.15 -13.84
N CYS A 124 8.08 11.85 -14.77
CA CYS A 124 7.78 13.27 -14.67
C CYS A 124 6.38 13.58 -14.11
N TYR A 125 5.64 12.58 -13.61
CA TYR A 125 4.25 12.78 -13.16
C TYR A 125 3.35 13.41 -14.24
N GLY A 126 3.56 12.96 -15.48
CA GLY A 126 2.83 13.43 -16.64
C GLY A 126 1.32 13.19 -16.50
N ILE A 127 0.53 14.03 -17.14
CA ILE A 127 -0.93 13.92 -17.15
C ILE A 127 -1.34 12.55 -17.72
N GLY A 128 -2.12 11.79 -16.96
CA GLY A 128 -2.57 10.45 -17.33
C GLY A 128 -1.61 9.32 -16.94
N ALA A 129 -0.46 9.62 -16.31
CA ALA A 129 0.38 8.59 -15.70
C ALA A 129 -0.36 7.94 -14.53
N ARG A 130 -0.29 6.60 -14.46
CA ARG A 130 -0.93 5.80 -13.40
C ARG A 130 0.14 5.30 -12.44
N TYR A 131 -0.19 5.25 -11.16
CA TYR A 131 0.70 4.77 -10.11
C TYR A 131 -0.01 3.68 -9.32
N GLY A 132 0.72 2.61 -9.04
CA GLY A 132 0.32 1.55 -8.12
C GLY A 132 1.16 1.59 -6.86
N THR A 133 0.73 0.82 -5.86
CA THR A 133 1.49 0.54 -4.62
C THR A 133 1.93 -0.92 -4.54
N SER A 134 1.71 -1.71 -5.60
CA SER A 134 2.05 -3.14 -5.66
C SER A 134 2.19 -3.62 -7.11
N LEU A 135 3.06 -4.62 -7.31
CA LEU A 135 3.16 -5.33 -8.59
C LEU A 135 1.92 -6.19 -8.89
N ALA A 136 1.06 -6.48 -7.90
CA ALA A 136 -0.18 -7.22 -8.08
C ALA A 136 -1.11 -6.58 -9.12
N ASN A 137 -1.03 -5.27 -9.33
CA ASN A 137 -1.76 -4.56 -10.38
C ASN A 137 -1.50 -5.14 -11.79
N ALA A 138 -0.33 -5.73 -12.04
CA ALA A 138 -0.04 -6.41 -13.31
C ALA A 138 -0.92 -7.66 -13.49
N SER A 139 -1.17 -8.38 -12.39
CA SER A 139 -2.11 -9.50 -12.39
C SER A 139 -3.55 -9.04 -12.58
N ASP A 140 -3.96 -7.97 -11.90
CA ASP A 140 -5.32 -7.43 -12.06
C ASP A 140 -5.60 -7.01 -13.49
N ALA A 141 -4.62 -6.38 -14.15
CA ALA A 141 -4.72 -6.02 -15.56
C ALA A 141 -4.86 -7.27 -16.45
N ALA A 142 -3.93 -8.23 -16.35
CA ALA A 142 -3.94 -9.41 -17.20
C ALA A 142 -5.18 -10.30 -16.96
N GLU A 143 -5.44 -10.67 -15.71
CA GLU A 143 -6.59 -11.51 -15.34
C GLU A 143 -7.89 -10.81 -15.68
N GLY A 144 -8.03 -9.53 -15.33
CA GLY A 144 -9.23 -8.76 -15.58
C GLY A 144 -9.56 -8.64 -17.06
N GLU A 145 -8.57 -8.42 -17.92
CA GLU A 145 -8.79 -8.35 -19.37
C GLU A 145 -9.14 -9.70 -19.98
N TRP A 146 -8.45 -10.77 -19.57
CA TRP A 146 -8.80 -12.12 -20.03
C TRP A 146 -10.25 -12.42 -19.67
N ARG A 147 -10.62 -12.18 -18.42
CA ARG A 147 -11.97 -12.43 -17.92
C ARG A 147 -13.02 -11.58 -18.60
N TRP A 148 -12.72 -10.30 -18.83
CA TRP A 148 -13.61 -9.42 -19.57
C TRP A 148 -13.91 -9.89 -21.00
N ALA A 149 -12.96 -10.59 -21.61
CA ALA A 149 -13.11 -11.18 -22.94
C ALA A 149 -13.80 -12.56 -22.93
N HIS A 150 -13.67 -13.36 -21.86
CA HIS A 150 -14.08 -14.77 -21.85
C HIS A 150 -15.24 -15.11 -20.88
N ASP A 151 -15.37 -14.41 -19.75
CA ASP A 151 -16.37 -14.67 -18.70
C ASP A 151 -16.92 -13.38 -18.07
N ARG A 152 -17.17 -12.36 -18.91
CA ARG A 152 -17.55 -11.00 -18.51
C ARG A 152 -18.65 -10.93 -17.45
N ASP A 153 -19.72 -11.71 -17.60
CA ASP A 153 -20.86 -11.63 -16.70
C ASP A 153 -20.51 -12.15 -15.30
N ALA A 154 -19.75 -13.26 -15.22
CA ALA A 154 -19.23 -13.77 -13.95
C ALA A 154 -18.31 -12.74 -13.27
N LEU A 155 -17.42 -12.09 -14.03
CA LEU A 155 -16.57 -11.02 -13.52
C LEU A 155 -17.39 -9.84 -12.97
N ARG A 156 -18.47 -9.44 -13.64
CA ARG A 156 -19.34 -8.34 -13.18
C ARG A 156 -20.05 -8.68 -11.88
N ASP A 157 -20.58 -9.90 -11.76
CA ASP A 157 -21.26 -10.36 -10.55
C ASP A 157 -20.31 -10.43 -9.36
N GLU A 158 -19.10 -10.93 -9.57
CA GLU A 158 -18.06 -10.97 -8.54
C GLU A 158 -17.62 -9.57 -8.08
N VAL A 159 -17.41 -8.64 -9.01
CA VAL A 159 -17.10 -7.24 -8.66
C VAL A 159 -18.25 -6.59 -7.88
N ALA A 160 -19.51 -6.87 -8.24
CA ALA A 160 -20.65 -6.39 -7.49
C ALA A 160 -20.67 -6.95 -6.05
N ARG A 161 -20.34 -8.24 -5.88
CA ARG A 161 -20.21 -8.88 -4.56
C ARG A 161 -19.06 -8.29 -3.74
N GLU A 162 -17.91 -8.04 -4.36
CA GLU A 162 -16.76 -7.37 -3.75
C GLU A 162 -17.15 -6.01 -3.19
N GLN A 163 -17.81 -5.18 -4.01
CA GLN A 163 -18.28 -3.86 -3.58
C GLN A 163 -19.31 -3.92 -2.43
N ILE A 164 -20.20 -4.92 -2.43
CA ILE A 164 -21.16 -5.12 -1.32
C ILE A 164 -20.41 -5.49 -0.04
N ALA A 165 -19.46 -6.42 -0.13
CA ALA A 165 -18.68 -6.88 1.00
C ALA A 165 -17.79 -5.78 1.57
N GLU A 166 -17.07 -5.03 0.73
CA GLU A 166 -16.27 -3.86 1.14
C GLU A 166 -17.13 -2.79 1.83
N LYS A 167 -18.33 -2.49 1.28
CA LYS A 167 -19.27 -1.55 1.91
C LYS A 167 -19.75 -2.06 3.27
N ALA A 168 -20.06 -3.35 3.38
CA ALA A 168 -20.50 -3.96 4.63
C ALA A 168 -19.37 -3.96 5.67
N GLU A 169 -18.13 -4.26 5.27
CA GLU A 169 -16.94 -4.22 6.12
C GLU A 169 -16.65 -2.80 6.61
N ALA A 170 -16.70 -1.82 5.71
CA ALA A 170 -16.54 -0.41 6.05
C ALA A 170 -17.66 0.07 7.00
N ALA A 171 -18.91 -0.33 6.76
CA ALA A 171 -20.04 -0.01 7.64
C ALA A 171 -19.89 -0.66 9.02
N ALA A 172 -19.49 -1.93 9.08
CA ALA A 172 -19.23 -2.64 10.33
C ALA A 172 -18.05 -2.02 11.09
N ALA A 173 -16.97 -1.63 10.40
CA ALA A 173 -15.84 -0.92 11.01
C ALA A 173 -16.27 0.44 11.59
N ARG A 174 -17.08 1.22 10.85
CA ARG A 174 -17.66 2.48 11.33
C ARG A 174 -18.57 2.26 12.54
N ALA A 175 -19.40 1.21 12.53
CA ALA A 175 -20.28 0.88 13.65
C ALA A 175 -19.50 0.47 14.91
N ARG A 176 -18.47 -0.38 14.77
CA ARG A 176 -17.56 -0.74 15.87
C ARG A 176 -16.88 0.50 16.46
N PHE A 177 -16.37 1.38 15.60
CA PHE A 177 -15.77 2.63 16.03
C PHE A 177 -16.78 3.53 16.76
N ALA A 178 -17.97 3.74 16.20
CA ALA A 178 -19.02 4.55 16.84
C ALA A 178 -19.44 4.01 18.20
N ALA A 179 -19.63 2.69 18.32
CA ALA A 179 -19.97 2.02 19.57
C ALA A 179 -18.86 2.16 20.62
N ARG A 180 -17.60 1.94 20.23
CA ARG A 180 -16.44 2.16 21.11
C ARG A 180 -16.39 3.61 21.59
N MET A 181 -16.70 4.55 20.70
CA MET A 181 -16.67 5.97 21.02
C MET A 181 -17.81 6.44 21.93
N ALA A 182 -18.98 5.80 21.92
CA ALA A 182 -20.10 6.19 22.75
C ALA A 182 -19.79 6.14 24.26
N GLY A 183 -19.00 5.15 24.70
CA GLY A 183 -18.63 4.94 26.11
C GLY A 183 -17.16 5.21 26.44
N LEU A 184 -16.42 5.90 25.57
CA LEU A 184 -15.00 6.19 25.82
C LEU A 184 -14.83 7.44 26.68
N THR A 185 -13.99 7.33 27.70
CA THR A 185 -13.55 8.42 28.59
C THR A 185 -12.02 8.41 28.72
N TRP A 186 -11.44 9.48 29.25
CA TRP A 186 -10.00 9.52 29.56
C TRP A 186 -9.59 8.44 30.57
N ASP A 187 -10.42 8.18 31.58
CA ASP A 187 -10.16 7.14 32.58
C ASP A 187 -10.12 5.75 31.94
N ARG A 188 -11.05 5.48 31.02
CA ARG A 188 -11.08 4.22 30.28
C ARG A 188 -9.84 4.05 29.41
N LEU A 189 -9.43 5.09 28.66
CA LEU A 189 -8.20 5.02 27.86
C LEU A 189 -6.95 4.80 28.70
N ARG A 190 -6.88 5.39 29.90
CA ARG A 190 -5.73 5.21 30.81
C ARG A 190 -5.70 3.82 31.47
N ALA A 191 -6.86 3.21 31.67
CA ALA A 191 -6.98 1.87 32.26
C ALA A 191 -6.72 0.75 31.24
N GLU A 192 -6.98 1.01 29.96
CA GLU A 192 -6.68 0.07 28.88
C GLU A 192 -5.17 -0.01 28.60
N THR A 193 -4.69 -1.14 28.07
CA THR A 193 -3.33 -1.25 27.55
C THR A 193 -3.34 -0.78 26.10
N PRO A 194 -2.71 0.35 25.74
CA PRO A 194 -2.64 0.76 24.34
C PRO A 194 -1.93 -0.31 23.52
N LEU A 195 -2.38 -0.54 22.30
CA LEU A 195 -1.77 -1.53 21.40
C LEU A 195 -1.66 -2.92 22.07
N ALA A 196 -2.74 -3.35 22.75
CA ALA A 196 -2.76 -4.61 23.49
C ALA A 196 -2.44 -5.82 22.59
N GLY A 197 -2.87 -5.78 21.32
CA GLY A 197 -2.59 -6.80 20.31
C GLY A 197 -1.16 -6.79 19.78
N TRP A 198 -0.28 -5.90 20.24
CA TRP A 198 1.12 -5.94 19.84
C TRP A 198 1.90 -6.90 20.73
N SER A 199 2.30 -8.04 20.16
CA SER A 199 3.33 -8.90 20.72
C SER A 199 4.54 -8.96 19.79
N ALA A 200 5.71 -9.28 20.35
CA ALA A 200 6.94 -9.44 19.55
C ALA A 200 6.82 -10.60 18.55
N ALA A 201 6.01 -11.62 18.89
CA ALA A 201 5.76 -12.76 18.01
C ALA A 201 4.82 -12.40 16.85
N GLU A 202 3.81 -11.56 17.07
CA GLU A 202 2.82 -11.20 16.04
C GLU A 202 3.29 -10.05 15.14
N THR A 203 3.99 -9.07 15.71
CA THR A 203 4.39 -7.85 14.98
C THR A 203 5.83 -7.92 14.44
N GLY A 204 6.64 -8.85 14.96
CA GLY A 204 8.09 -8.85 14.71
C GLY A 204 8.83 -7.62 15.25
N LEU A 205 8.14 -6.71 15.96
CA LEU A 205 8.74 -5.51 16.51
C LEU A 205 9.55 -5.81 17.77
N PRO A 206 10.68 -5.10 17.99
CA PRO A 206 11.46 -5.27 19.21
C PRO A 206 10.63 -5.01 20.47
N PRO A 207 10.71 -5.85 21.52
CA PRO A 207 9.95 -5.66 22.75
C PRO A 207 10.12 -4.26 23.38
N ALA A 208 11.33 -3.71 23.30
CA ALA A 208 11.63 -2.36 23.77
C ALA A 208 10.88 -1.26 22.99
N PHE A 209 10.68 -1.46 21.68
CA PHE A 209 9.91 -0.55 20.85
C PHE A 209 8.43 -0.59 21.24
N VAL A 210 7.84 -1.78 21.36
CA VAL A 210 6.44 -1.96 21.79
C VAL A 210 6.20 -1.32 23.16
N ALA A 211 7.09 -1.57 24.13
CA ALA A 211 7.01 -0.97 25.45
C ALA A 211 7.18 0.57 25.43
N GLY A 212 7.97 1.10 24.49
CA GLY A 212 8.11 2.53 24.26
C GLY A 212 6.84 3.15 23.66
N ALA A 213 6.24 2.49 22.67
CA ALA A 213 5.03 2.93 21.99
C ALA A 213 3.85 3.05 22.96
N ARG A 214 3.67 2.04 23.81
CA ARG A 214 2.67 2.06 24.90
C ARG A 214 2.89 3.24 25.84
N ARG A 215 4.13 3.48 26.26
CA ARG A 215 4.47 4.61 27.13
C ARG A 215 4.23 5.97 26.47
N ALA A 216 4.57 6.11 25.19
CA ALA A 216 4.36 7.35 24.44
C ALA A 216 2.85 7.68 24.31
N LEU A 217 2.01 6.67 24.04
CA LEU A 217 0.56 6.83 23.98
C LEU A 217 -0.06 7.14 25.34
N LEU A 218 0.33 6.42 26.40
CA LEU A 218 -0.14 6.69 27.76
C LEU A 218 0.26 8.08 28.24
N LEU A 219 1.48 8.53 27.94
CA LEU A 219 1.94 9.88 28.26
C LEU A 219 1.11 10.94 27.54
N ALA A 220 0.89 10.79 26.23
CA ALA A 220 0.05 11.70 25.46
C ALA A 220 -1.39 11.72 25.99
N CYS A 221 -1.95 10.56 26.35
CA CYS A 221 -3.26 10.45 26.96
C CYS A 221 -3.33 11.20 28.30
N ALA A 222 -2.34 11.02 29.18
CA ALA A 222 -2.27 11.68 30.47
C ALA A 222 -2.18 13.21 30.30
N GLU A 223 -1.28 13.68 29.44
CA GLU A 223 -1.10 15.11 29.17
C GLU A 223 -2.36 15.75 28.57
N LEU A 224 -3.02 15.08 27.61
CA LEU A 224 -4.27 15.57 27.02
C LEU A 224 -5.41 15.60 28.03
N SER A 225 -5.51 14.60 28.90
CA SER A 225 -6.53 14.53 29.95
C SER A 225 -6.37 15.61 31.02
N ALA A 226 -5.14 16.08 31.25
CA ALA A 226 -4.82 17.15 32.19
C ALA A 226 -5.12 18.55 31.64
N LEU A 227 -5.39 18.69 30.34
CA LEU A 227 -5.82 19.96 29.78
C LEU A 227 -7.29 20.26 30.13
N ALA A 228 -7.66 21.54 30.02
CA ALA A 228 -9.05 21.95 30.17
C ALA A 228 -9.99 21.17 29.23
N PRO A 229 -11.24 20.87 29.64
CA PRO A 229 -12.23 20.27 28.74
C PRO A 229 -12.35 21.09 27.46
N LYS A 230 -11.97 20.49 26.31
CA LYS A 230 -11.75 21.16 25.02
C LYS A 230 -10.55 22.12 25.06
N PRO A 231 -9.30 21.60 25.10
CA PRO A 231 -8.10 22.42 25.05
C PRO A 231 -8.06 23.31 23.82
N ARG A 232 -7.30 24.41 23.88
CA ARG A 232 -6.96 25.18 22.68
C ARG A 232 -6.17 24.30 21.71
N LYS A 233 -6.47 24.40 20.41
CA LYS A 233 -5.86 23.60 19.35
C LYS A 233 -4.32 23.54 19.43
N PRO A 234 -3.57 24.64 19.67
CA PRO A 234 -2.11 24.59 19.77
C PRO A 234 -1.57 23.69 20.89
N ALA A 235 -2.22 23.66 22.04
CA ALA A 235 -1.78 22.85 23.18
C ALA A 235 -1.93 21.35 22.89
N ALA A 236 -3.10 20.94 22.38
CA ALA A 236 -3.33 19.56 21.95
C ALA A 236 -2.41 19.17 20.78
N ARG A 237 -2.24 20.07 19.80
CA ARG A 237 -1.35 19.88 18.64
C ARG A 237 0.09 19.58 19.06
N ALA A 238 0.62 20.29 20.06
CA ALA A 238 1.98 20.07 20.55
C ALA A 238 2.16 18.66 21.14
N ILE A 239 1.16 18.14 21.86
CA ILE A 239 1.19 16.80 22.44
C ILE A 239 1.12 15.74 21.33
N PHE A 240 0.17 15.86 20.39
CA PHE A 240 0.07 14.95 19.26
C PHE A 240 1.33 14.93 18.40
N LYS A 241 1.89 16.10 18.08
CA LYS A 241 3.11 16.20 17.27
C LYS A 241 4.29 15.53 17.96
N ARG A 242 4.48 15.75 19.27
CA ARG A 242 5.51 15.06 20.05
C ARG A 242 5.35 13.53 20.02
N CYS A 243 4.12 13.05 20.20
CA CYS A 243 3.83 11.62 20.15
C CYS A 243 4.16 11.02 18.77
N VAL A 244 3.70 11.66 17.69
CA VAL A 244 4.01 11.22 16.32
C VAL A 244 5.51 11.29 16.03
N THR A 245 6.20 12.38 16.37
CA THR A 245 7.65 12.48 16.17
C THR A 245 8.42 11.40 16.94
N TRP A 246 7.95 11.01 18.12
CA TRP A 246 8.54 9.88 18.85
C TRP A 246 8.46 8.58 18.04
N PHE A 247 7.30 8.27 17.45
CA PHE A 247 7.14 7.09 16.60
C PHE A 247 8.02 7.15 15.34
N ASN A 248 8.13 8.31 14.66
CA ASN A 248 8.97 8.47 13.46
C ASN A 248 10.41 8.12 13.82
N HIS A 249 10.92 8.74 14.88
CA HIS A 249 12.29 8.54 15.32
C HIS A 249 12.54 7.11 15.85
N ALA A 250 11.58 6.54 16.59
CA ALA A 250 11.71 5.19 17.12
C ALA A 250 11.68 4.14 15.99
N ASP A 251 10.83 4.33 14.98
CA ASP A 251 10.74 3.44 13.82
C ASP A 251 12.02 3.49 12.98
N HIS A 252 12.52 4.69 12.67
CA HIS A 252 13.79 4.85 11.96
C HIS A 252 14.95 4.13 12.66
N ARG A 253 15.01 4.16 14.00
CA ARG A 253 16.06 3.47 14.77
C ARG A 253 15.97 1.95 14.68
N ILE A 254 14.79 1.40 14.47
CA ILE A 254 14.60 -0.05 14.28
C ILE A 254 14.61 -0.45 12.80
N GLY A 255 14.88 0.49 11.89
CA GLY A 255 15.01 0.21 10.46
C GLY A 255 13.72 0.35 9.65
N GLY A 256 12.70 1.05 10.17
CA GLY A 256 11.44 1.27 9.45
C GLY A 256 10.57 0.02 9.41
N MET A 257 10.36 -0.60 10.57
CA MET A 257 9.65 -1.88 10.69
C MET A 257 8.14 -1.73 10.89
N ILE A 258 7.63 -0.52 11.17
CA ILE A 258 6.17 -0.31 11.29
C ILE A 258 5.49 -0.58 9.93
N GLY A 259 4.74 -1.68 9.86
CA GLY A 259 3.92 -2.07 8.72
C GLY A 259 2.51 -1.46 8.73
N THR A 260 1.71 -1.75 7.71
CA THR A 260 0.37 -1.15 7.53
C THR A 260 -0.55 -1.40 8.72
N ALA A 261 -0.54 -2.62 9.28
CA ALA A 261 -1.39 -2.98 10.42
C ALA A 261 -1.04 -2.14 11.66
N GLU A 262 0.25 -2.00 11.97
CA GLU A 262 0.72 -1.21 13.10
C GLU A 262 0.38 0.29 12.93
N ARG A 263 0.45 0.81 11.71
CA ARG A 263 0.07 2.20 11.41
C ARG A 263 -1.40 2.45 11.73
N ASP A 264 -2.26 1.51 11.37
CA ASP A 264 -3.70 1.63 11.56
C ASP A 264 -4.07 1.56 13.05
N ASP A 265 -3.37 0.73 13.84
CA ASP A 265 -3.52 0.71 15.30
C ASP A 265 -3.10 2.04 15.96
N ILE A 266 -1.94 2.60 15.56
CA ILE A 266 -1.48 3.91 16.06
C ILE A 266 -2.50 4.99 15.69
N ARG A 267 -2.98 5.00 14.44
CA ARG A 267 -4.00 5.94 13.96
C ARG A 267 -5.27 5.86 14.79
N ALA A 268 -5.76 4.64 15.07
CA ALA A 268 -6.94 4.43 15.88
C ALA A 268 -6.78 5.02 17.28
N ALA A 269 -5.64 4.76 17.94
CA ALA A 269 -5.34 5.31 19.27
C ALA A 269 -5.28 6.86 19.27
N LEU A 270 -4.63 7.45 18.27
CA LEU A 270 -4.57 8.92 18.12
C LEU A 270 -5.95 9.53 17.84
N ALA A 271 -6.79 8.85 17.04
CA ALA A 271 -8.16 9.27 16.73
C ALA A 271 -9.07 9.28 17.97
N GLU A 272 -8.95 8.27 18.83
CA GLU A 272 -9.68 8.20 20.10
C GLU A 272 -9.34 9.37 21.01
N MET A 273 -8.04 9.66 21.19
CA MET A 273 -7.57 10.80 21.98
C MET A 273 -8.00 12.14 21.38
N ALA A 274 -7.89 12.31 20.06
CA ALA A 274 -8.29 13.55 19.38
C ALA A 274 -9.79 13.81 19.53
N ARG A 275 -10.60 12.76 19.50
CA ARG A 275 -12.05 12.88 19.75
C ARG A 275 -12.34 13.31 21.18
N LEU A 276 -11.72 12.68 22.18
CA LEU A 276 -11.93 13.04 23.59
C LEU A 276 -11.47 14.46 23.91
N ALA A 277 -10.39 14.92 23.28
CA ALA A 277 -9.93 16.31 23.38
C ALA A 277 -10.83 17.31 22.62
N GLY A 278 -11.84 16.85 21.87
CA GLY A 278 -12.66 17.72 21.02
C GLY A 278 -11.92 18.31 19.82
N GLN A 279 -10.79 17.70 19.42
CA GLN A 279 -9.86 18.19 18.41
C GLN A 279 -9.84 17.33 17.14
N LYS A 280 -11.01 16.91 16.65
CA LYS A 280 -11.13 16.03 15.45
C LYS A 280 -10.37 16.55 14.22
N ARG A 281 -10.33 17.88 14.03
CA ARG A 281 -9.63 18.52 12.90
C ARG A 281 -8.10 18.37 12.96
N LEU A 282 -7.53 17.94 14.09
CA LEU A 282 -6.10 17.64 14.17
C LEU A 282 -5.74 16.31 13.52
N LEU A 283 -6.71 15.44 13.19
CA LEU A 283 -6.40 14.14 12.58
C LEU A 283 -5.76 14.27 11.20
N GLU A 284 -6.24 15.22 10.38
CA GLU A 284 -5.63 15.54 9.09
C GLU A 284 -4.18 16.03 9.25
N GLU A 285 -3.89 16.81 10.29
CA GLU A 285 -2.52 17.28 10.56
C GLU A 285 -1.62 16.16 11.10
N ILE A 286 -2.15 15.31 11.99
CA ILE A 286 -1.47 14.11 12.49
C ILE A 286 -1.06 13.24 11.31
N ASP A 287 -1.93 13.09 10.32
CA ASP A 287 -1.65 12.28 9.14
C ASP A 287 -0.44 12.79 8.36
N GLY A 288 -0.26 14.11 8.27
CA GLY A 288 0.84 14.76 7.57
C GLY A 288 2.15 14.89 8.35
N TRP A 289 2.20 14.51 9.63
CA TRP A 289 3.45 14.51 10.42
C TRP A 289 4.18 13.16 10.44
N ARG A 290 3.61 12.14 9.81
CA ARG A 290 4.16 10.78 9.84
C ARG A 290 5.14 10.59 8.70
N ASP A 291 6.29 10.02 9.03
CA ASP A 291 7.37 9.71 8.08
C ASP A 291 7.49 8.21 7.80
N TRP A 292 6.72 7.38 8.52
CA TRP A 292 6.68 5.92 8.34
C TRP A 292 5.72 5.51 7.22
#